data_AF-A0A3T0D7Z9-F1
#
_entry.id   AF-A0A3T0D7Z9-F1
#
_cell.length_a   1.000
_cell.length_b   1.000
_cell.length_c   1.000
_cell.angle_alpha   90.00
_cell.angle_beta   90.00
_cell.angle_gamma   90.00
#
_symmetry.space_group_name_H-M   'P 1'
#
loop_
_entity.id
_entity.type
_entity.pdbx_description
1 polymer ?
#
loop_
_entity_poly.entity_id
_entity_poly.type
_entity_poly.pdbx_seq_one_letter_code
_entity_poly.pdbx_strand_id
1 'polypeptide(L)'
;MKYTQNEKILQVTERTLVVGVDIAKERHVGRAFDFRGVELGKRIEFENRKEGMEKFLDWANKIMKANGKESMIVGIEPTGHYWLCFEQYLRENGIKVVLVNPFHVKRSKELDDNTQTKSDIKDPKTIAMLVKDGRYTEPNIPEGIYAEMRVAMNIYERLQKQLNVLKNQIINWLDIYFPEFLGVFSDWEGKTAIATLREMPLPCDVVGKEVEGIIEYWRDKVDKRAISRRRAMDLTEAAKRSIGKKEGRKLARQEIKYLLEEYELLNKQVEEIEAEMAELLKEVPNGDKLLEIKGVGVKTAVGFISEVGDIKRYEDSKQIQKLAGLNIVENSSGKYKGQTCISKRGRGRLRSSLFKAMITIVAKNEEFKQLHRYYTTRENNPLKKKQSLIALCCKLIRVFYAILKKGVKYDGNKMLSDIKREALARTA
;
A
#
# COMPACT_ATOMS: atom_id res chain seq x y z
N MET A 1 15.14 3.99 -12.42
CA MET A 1 15.48 4.97 -13.47
C MET A 1 16.10 6.22 -12.86
N LYS A 2 17.36 6.47 -13.20
CA LYS A 2 18.14 7.61 -12.71
C LYS A 2 18.02 8.78 -13.68
N TYR A 3 16.80 9.14 -14.08
CA TYR A 3 16.63 10.33 -14.93
C TYR A 3 17.04 11.56 -14.13
N THR A 4 18.21 12.10 -14.44
CA THR A 4 18.61 13.44 -14.02
C THR A 4 17.61 14.43 -14.59
N GLN A 5 17.44 15.58 -13.93
CA GLN A 5 16.55 16.60 -14.47
C GLN A 5 16.99 17.04 -15.87
N ASN A 6 18.29 17.05 -16.14
CA ASN A 6 18.86 17.34 -17.45
C ASN A 6 18.38 16.34 -18.51
N GLU A 7 18.45 15.03 -18.24
CA GLU A 7 17.95 14.02 -19.18
C GLU A 7 16.45 14.17 -19.48
N LYS A 8 15.64 14.65 -18.51
CA LYS A 8 14.22 14.90 -18.75
C LYS A 8 13.96 16.13 -19.59
N ILE A 9 14.75 17.19 -19.38
CA ILE A 9 14.70 18.42 -20.19
C ILE A 9 15.12 18.11 -21.62
N LEU A 10 16.21 17.35 -21.80
CA LEU A 10 16.73 16.97 -23.12
C LEU A 10 15.75 16.12 -23.96
N GLN A 11 14.78 15.47 -23.34
CA GLN A 11 13.70 14.76 -24.04
C GLN A 11 12.66 15.71 -24.66
N VAL A 12 12.59 16.96 -24.21
CA VAL A 12 11.68 17.97 -24.75
C VAL A 12 12.46 18.81 -25.76
N THR A 13 12.30 18.46 -27.04
CA THR A 13 13.01 19.09 -28.16
C THR A 13 12.12 20.05 -28.94
N GLU A 14 12.69 20.81 -29.89
CA GLU A 14 11.93 21.67 -30.80
C GLU A 14 10.80 20.96 -31.55
N ARG A 15 10.95 19.65 -31.77
CA ARG A 15 9.99 18.78 -32.47
C ARG A 15 8.97 18.13 -31.54
N THR A 16 9.03 18.42 -30.24
CA THR A 16 8.14 17.84 -29.23
C THR A 16 6.96 18.79 -28.95
N LEU A 17 5.75 18.25 -28.99
CA LEU A 17 4.55 18.90 -28.46
C LEU A 17 4.42 18.57 -26.97
N VAL A 18 4.37 19.58 -26.11
CA VAL A 18 4.11 19.40 -24.68
C VAL A 18 2.67 19.72 -24.39
N VAL A 19 1.90 18.74 -23.95
CA VAL A 19 0.49 18.93 -23.62
C VAL A 19 0.31 18.78 -22.11
N GLY A 20 -0.21 19.80 -21.45
CA GLY A 20 -0.67 19.66 -20.08
C GLY A 20 -2.16 19.35 -20.09
N VAL A 21 -2.57 18.38 -19.28
CA VAL A 21 -3.97 17.97 -19.14
C VAL A 21 -4.34 17.97 -17.66
N ASP A 22 -5.39 18.72 -17.35
CA ASP A 22 -6.05 18.66 -16.05
C ASP A 22 -7.15 17.59 -16.07
N ILE A 23 -7.13 16.72 -15.07
CA ILE A 23 -7.94 15.50 -15.01
C ILE A 23 -9.06 15.69 -13.99
N ALA A 24 -10.30 15.67 -14.48
CA ALA A 24 -11.51 15.55 -13.66
C ALA A 24 -12.33 14.31 -14.03
N LYS A 25 -13.38 14.03 -13.24
CA LYS A 25 -14.18 12.81 -13.34
C LYS A 25 -14.80 12.60 -14.73
N GLU A 26 -15.47 13.62 -15.25
CA GLU A 26 -16.28 13.52 -16.46
C GLU A 26 -15.61 14.14 -17.68
N ARG A 27 -14.93 15.27 -17.50
CA ARG A 27 -14.30 16.02 -18.58
C ARG A 27 -12.87 16.41 -18.20
N HIS A 28 -11.99 16.38 -19.17
CA HIS A 28 -10.59 16.77 -19.04
C HIS A 28 -10.35 18.04 -19.86
N VAL A 29 -9.38 18.84 -19.42
CA VAL A 29 -9.00 20.08 -20.12
C VAL A 29 -7.54 20.00 -20.54
N GLY A 30 -7.28 20.16 -21.84
CA GLY A 30 -5.94 20.09 -22.43
C GLY A 30 -5.48 21.42 -23.00
N ARG A 31 -4.19 21.73 -22.86
CA ARG A 31 -3.50 22.83 -23.54
C ARG A 31 -2.14 22.38 -24.05
N ALA A 32 -1.79 22.85 -25.25
CA ALA A 32 -0.60 22.42 -25.97
C ALA A 32 0.42 23.56 -26.06
N PHE A 33 1.70 23.21 -25.90
CA PHE A 33 2.82 24.14 -25.85
C PHE A 33 4.02 23.57 -26.61
N ASP A 34 4.90 24.45 -27.08
CA ASP A 34 6.20 24.06 -27.60
C ASP A 34 7.25 23.86 -26.48
N PHE A 35 8.45 23.46 -26.86
CA PHE A 35 9.60 23.28 -25.96
C PHE A 35 10.07 24.56 -25.25
N ARG A 36 9.66 25.74 -25.70
CA ARG A 36 9.97 27.03 -25.07
C ARG A 36 8.88 27.43 -24.08
N GLY A 37 7.70 26.84 -24.20
CA GLY A 37 6.50 27.15 -23.41
C GLY A 37 5.55 28.13 -24.09
N VAL A 38 5.71 28.32 -25.40
CA VAL A 38 4.77 29.09 -26.23
C VAL A 38 3.53 28.23 -26.48
N GLU A 39 2.35 28.78 -26.27
CA GLU A 39 1.09 28.08 -26.48
C GLU A 39 0.80 27.87 -27.97
N LEU A 40 0.43 26.64 -28.32
CA LEU A 40 0.13 26.21 -29.68
C LEU A 40 -1.36 25.86 -29.81
N GLY A 41 -2.17 26.84 -30.19
CA GLY A 41 -3.60 26.66 -30.46
C GLY A 41 -4.52 26.91 -29.26
N LYS A 42 -5.83 26.67 -29.46
CA LYS A 42 -6.85 26.85 -28.42
C LYS A 42 -6.93 25.63 -27.51
N ARG A 43 -7.32 25.85 -26.25
CA ARG A 43 -7.64 24.78 -25.30
C ARG A 43 -8.68 23.80 -25.86
N ILE A 44 -8.60 22.55 -25.42
CA ILE A 44 -9.61 21.53 -25.65
C ILE A 44 -10.28 21.13 -24.34
N GLU A 45 -11.57 20.82 -24.43
CA GLU A 45 -12.29 20.07 -23.42
C GLU A 45 -12.86 18.79 -24.06
N PHE A 46 -12.66 17.67 -23.39
CA PHE A 46 -13.02 16.34 -23.87
C PHE A 46 -13.50 15.45 -22.74
N GLU A 47 -14.36 14.49 -23.03
CA GLU A 47 -14.97 13.61 -22.03
C GLU A 47 -14.06 12.42 -21.71
N ASN A 48 -14.21 11.86 -20.50
CA ASN A 48 -13.48 10.67 -20.06
C ASN A 48 -14.12 9.37 -20.61
N ARG A 49 -14.21 9.29 -21.95
CA ARG A 49 -14.69 8.14 -22.73
C ARG A 49 -13.97 8.09 -24.07
N LYS A 50 -14.14 7.00 -24.81
CA LYS A 50 -13.43 6.75 -26.07
C LYS A 50 -13.53 7.91 -27.06
N GLU A 51 -14.74 8.42 -27.32
CA GLU A 51 -14.99 9.51 -28.26
C GLU A 51 -14.28 10.81 -27.83
N GLY A 52 -14.20 11.07 -26.53
CA GLY A 52 -13.46 12.20 -25.99
C GLY A 52 -11.95 12.04 -26.15
N MET A 53 -11.43 10.82 -25.96
CA MET A 53 -10.01 10.52 -26.15
C MET A 53 -9.59 10.59 -27.64
N GLU A 54 -10.44 10.13 -28.56
CA GLU A 54 -10.27 10.30 -30.01
C GLU A 54 -10.24 11.79 -30.38
N LYS A 55 -11.20 12.58 -29.87
CA LYS A 55 -11.24 14.03 -30.06
C LYS A 55 -9.97 14.72 -29.56
N PHE A 56 -9.40 14.26 -28.44
CA PHE A 56 -8.14 14.76 -27.92
C PHE A 56 -6.97 14.48 -28.87
N LEU A 57 -6.85 13.25 -29.38
CA LEU A 57 -5.79 12.91 -30.33
C LEU A 57 -5.92 13.67 -31.64
N ASP A 58 -7.12 13.80 -32.19
CA ASP A 58 -7.37 14.58 -33.41
C ASP A 58 -6.95 16.04 -33.23
N TRP A 59 -7.27 16.64 -32.09
CA TRP A 59 -6.85 17.99 -31.75
C TRP A 59 -5.33 18.12 -31.63
N ALA A 60 -4.68 17.20 -30.90
CA ALA A 60 -3.24 17.22 -30.73
C ALA A 60 -2.51 17.02 -32.07
N ASN A 61 -2.94 16.05 -32.89
CA ASN A 61 -2.35 15.74 -34.19
C ASN A 61 -2.47 16.91 -35.17
N LYS A 62 -3.61 17.64 -35.16
CA LYS A 62 -3.76 18.88 -35.95
C LYS A 62 -2.75 19.95 -35.55
N ILE A 63 -2.52 20.12 -34.24
CA ILE A 63 -1.53 21.07 -33.72
C ILE A 63 -0.11 20.61 -34.08
N MET A 64 0.19 19.32 -33.94
CA MET A 64 1.49 18.76 -34.32
C MET A 64 1.80 19.02 -35.79
N LYS A 65 0.88 18.69 -36.69
CA LYS A 65 1.04 18.89 -38.14
C LYS A 65 1.22 20.37 -38.50
N ALA A 66 0.43 21.27 -37.91
CA ALA A 66 0.50 22.70 -38.17
C ALA A 66 1.81 23.36 -37.68
N ASN A 67 2.48 22.76 -36.70
CA ASN A 67 3.68 23.32 -36.05
C ASN A 67 4.94 22.46 -36.24
N GLY A 68 4.92 21.52 -37.19
CA GLY A 68 6.05 20.64 -37.50
C GLY A 68 6.54 19.80 -36.31
N LYS A 69 5.63 19.32 -35.46
CA LYS A 69 5.98 18.45 -34.32
C LYS A 69 5.91 16.98 -34.73
N GLU A 70 6.89 16.20 -34.28
CA GLU A 70 7.05 14.78 -34.59
C GLU A 70 6.69 13.87 -33.41
N SER A 71 6.78 14.40 -32.19
CA SER A 71 6.47 13.65 -30.97
C SER A 71 5.62 14.46 -30.00
N MET A 72 4.98 13.76 -29.04
CA MET A 72 4.16 14.39 -28.01
C MET A 72 4.47 13.80 -26.64
N ILE A 73 4.51 14.69 -25.64
CA ILE A 73 4.56 14.34 -24.22
C ILE A 73 3.34 14.94 -23.53
N VAL A 74 2.54 14.10 -22.87
CA VAL A 74 1.35 14.52 -22.13
C VAL A 74 1.65 14.51 -20.63
N GLY A 75 1.62 15.68 -20.01
CA GLY A 75 1.66 15.86 -18.57
C GLY A 75 0.28 15.81 -17.96
N ILE A 76 0.12 15.05 -16.88
CA ILE A 76 -1.11 15.00 -16.08
C ILE A 76 -0.81 15.24 -14.60
N GLU A 77 -1.71 15.95 -13.93
CA GLU A 77 -1.79 15.92 -12.47
C GLU A 77 -2.71 14.76 -12.06
N PRO A 78 -2.21 13.74 -11.34
CA PRO A 78 -3.03 12.58 -11.01
C PRO A 78 -4.08 12.93 -9.95
N THR A 79 -5.32 13.12 -10.39
CA THR A 79 -6.51 13.29 -9.53
C THR A 79 -7.31 11.99 -9.45
N GLY A 80 -7.25 11.33 -8.29
CA GLY A 80 -7.95 10.05 -8.10
C GLY A 80 -7.50 8.97 -9.09
N HIS A 81 -8.47 8.20 -9.62
CA HIS A 81 -8.24 7.12 -10.59
C HIS A 81 -8.61 7.51 -12.04
N TYR A 82 -9.14 8.71 -12.25
CA TYR A 82 -9.76 9.10 -13.53
C TYR A 82 -8.77 9.17 -14.71
N TRP A 83 -7.49 9.35 -14.43
CA TRP A 83 -6.43 9.42 -15.43
C TRP A 83 -6.00 8.05 -15.99
N LEU A 84 -6.35 6.93 -15.34
CA LEU A 84 -5.81 5.62 -15.69
C LEU A 84 -6.23 5.15 -17.09
N CYS A 85 -7.52 5.28 -17.43
CA CYS A 85 -8.01 4.90 -18.76
C CYS A 85 -7.43 5.81 -19.85
N PHE A 86 -7.31 7.11 -19.55
CA PHE A 86 -6.71 8.06 -20.49
C PHE A 86 -5.23 7.76 -20.72
N GLU A 87 -4.47 7.45 -19.66
CA GLU A 87 -3.07 7.04 -19.81
C GLU A 87 -2.96 5.77 -20.65
N GLN A 88 -3.78 4.76 -20.39
CA GLN A 88 -3.75 3.51 -21.14
C GLN A 88 -4.00 3.76 -22.63
N TYR A 89 -5.01 4.55 -22.95
CA TYR A 89 -5.34 4.91 -24.33
C TYR A 89 -4.18 5.65 -25.02
N LEU A 90 -3.54 6.61 -24.35
CA LEU A 90 -2.38 7.31 -24.89
C LEU A 90 -1.19 6.38 -25.09
N ARG A 91 -0.91 5.49 -24.13
CA ARG A 91 0.19 4.52 -24.20
C ARG A 91 0.00 3.54 -25.36
N GLU A 92 -1.22 3.05 -25.59
CA GLU A 92 -1.56 2.18 -26.73
C GLU A 92 -1.38 2.89 -28.08
N ASN A 93 -1.49 4.23 -28.11
CA ASN A 93 -1.19 5.07 -29.27
C ASN A 93 0.27 5.54 -29.33
N GLY A 94 1.17 4.95 -28.53
CA GLY A 94 2.60 5.28 -28.53
C GLY A 94 2.95 6.65 -27.95
N ILE A 95 2.03 7.27 -27.22
CA ILE A 95 2.21 8.62 -26.66
C ILE A 95 2.77 8.51 -25.25
N LYS A 96 3.79 9.33 -24.97
CA LYS A 96 4.42 9.37 -23.66
C LYS A 96 3.58 10.17 -22.66
N VAL A 97 3.19 9.53 -21.57
CA VAL A 97 2.48 10.16 -20.44
C VAL A 97 3.40 10.32 -19.25
N VAL A 98 3.36 11.49 -18.61
CA VAL A 98 4.17 11.82 -17.44
C VAL A 98 3.31 12.44 -16.35
N LEU A 99 3.62 12.12 -15.09
CA LEU A 99 2.92 12.66 -13.93
C LEU A 99 3.64 13.88 -13.38
N VAL A 100 2.88 14.92 -13.07
CA VAL A 100 3.35 16.07 -12.31
C VAL A 100 2.81 15.98 -10.89
N ASN A 101 3.64 16.32 -9.90
CA ASN A 101 3.23 16.24 -8.49
C ASN A 101 2.22 17.36 -8.17
N PRO A 102 1.02 17.06 -7.63
CA PRO A 102 0.04 18.06 -7.19
C PRO A 102 0.62 19.18 -6.32
N PHE A 103 1.55 18.83 -5.42
CA PHE A 103 2.22 19.79 -4.57
C PHE A 103 3.08 20.80 -5.37
N HIS A 104 3.71 20.35 -6.47
CA HIS A 104 4.47 21.24 -7.34
C HIS A 104 3.55 22.13 -8.18
N VAL A 105 2.43 21.59 -8.69
CA VAL A 105 1.44 22.38 -9.43
C VAL A 105 0.92 23.51 -8.56
N LYS A 106 0.50 23.21 -7.33
CA LYS A 106 0.04 24.24 -6.37
C LYS A 106 1.09 25.31 -6.10
N ARG A 107 2.34 24.93 -5.83
CA ARG A 107 3.41 25.88 -5.51
C ARG A 107 3.82 26.74 -6.71
N SER A 108 3.78 26.18 -7.92
CA SER A 108 4.06 26.94 -9.14
C SER A 108 2.95 27.96 -9.45
N LYS A 109 1.68 27.62 -9.18
CA LYS A 109 0.57 28.59 -9.31
C LYS A 109 0.78 29.82 -8.44
N GLU A 110 1.21 29.65 -7.20
CA GLU A 110 1.48 30.77 -6.28
C GLU A 110 2.57 31.73 -6.82
N LEU A 111 3.55 31.20 -7.56
CA LEU A 111 4.61 32.01 -8.19
C LEU A 111 4.11 32.79 -9.41
N ASP A 112 3.25 32.17 -10.24
CA ASP A 112 2.78 32.79 -11.48
C ASP A 112 1.68 33.84 -11.22
N ASP A 113 0.81 33.61 -10.23
CA ASP A 113 -0.41 34.40 -10.04
C ASP A 113 -0.36 35.37 -8.86
N ASN A 114 0.70 35.32 -8.03
CA ASN A 114 0.85 36.09 -6.78
C ASN A 114 -0.44 36.16 -5.92
N THR A 115 -1.33 35.18 -6.08
CA THR A 115 -2.66 35.10 -5.47
C THR A 115 -3.02 33.63 -5.27
N GLN A 116 -3.75 33.31 -4.19
CA GLN A 116 -4.17 31.94 -3.85
C GLN A 116 -5.42 31.48 -4.62
N THR A 117 -5.73 32.12 -5.74
CA THR A 117 -7.02 31.98 -6.41
C THR A 117 -7.16 30.59 -7.05
N LYS A 118 -8.24 29.85 -6.70
CA LYS A 118 -8.59 28.53 -7.25
C LYS A 118 -9.13 28.64 -8.68
N SER A 119 -8.30 29.07 -9.62
CA SER A 119 -8.67 29.11 -11.04
C SER A 119 -8.26 27.82 -11.72
N ASP A 120 -9.19 26.87 -11.87
CA ASP A 120 -9.02 25.60 -12.61
C ASP A 120 -8.59 25.83 -14.09
N ILE A 121 -8.76 27.06 -14.59
CA ILE A 121 -8.47 27.46 -15.98
C ILE A 121 -6.96 27.43 -16.31
N LYS A 122 -6.09 27.49 -15.29
CA LYS A 122 -4.62 27.60 -15.47
C LYS A 122 -3.86 26.29 -15.26
N ASP A 123 -4.52 25.25 -14.75
CA ASP A 123 -3.91 23.97 -14.36
C ASP A 123 -3.17 23.28 -15.52
N PRO A 124 -3.76 23.16 -16.73
CA PRO A 124 -3.08 22.55 -17.86
C PRO A 124 -1.80 23.30 -18.26
N LYS A 125 -1.77 24.63 -18.12
CA LYS A 125 -0.57 25.42 -18.44
C LYS A 125 0.55 25.14 -17.44
N THR A 126 0.26 25.21 -16.14
CA THR A 126 1.24 24.94 -15.09
C THR A 126 1.81 23.53 -15.20
N ILE A 127 0.94 22.54 -15.49
CA ILE A 127 1.36 21.14 -15.72
C ILE A 127 2.32 21.07 -16.91
N ALA A 128 1.98 21.67 -18.04
CA ALA A 128 2.85 21.67 -19.23
C ALA A 128 4.22 22.34 -18.96
N MET A 129 4.25 23.46 -18.22
CA MET A 129 5.51 24.13 -17.87
C MET A 129 6.39 23.25 -16.97
N LEU A 130 5.80 22.55 -16.01
CA LEU A 130 6.53 21.60 -15.17
C LEU A 130 7.07 20.41 -15.97
N VAL A 131 6.35 19.97 -17.00
CA VAL A 131 6.86 18.95 -17.93
C VAL A 131 8.07 19.47 -18.71
N LYS A 132 7.94 20.65 -19.31
CA LYS A 132 9.02 21.34 -20.04
C LYS A 132 10.30 21.48 -19.21
N ASP A 133 10.15 21.84 -17.94
CA ASP A 133 11.26 22.03 -17.01
C ASP A 133 11.85 20.71 -16.46
N GLY A 134 11.39 19.55 -16.95
CA GLY A 134 11.82 18.23 -16.48
C GLY A 134 11.35 17.88 -15.06
N ARG A 135 10.37 18.60 -14.51
CA ARG A 135 9.84 18.43 -13.14
C ARG A 135 8.66 17.44 -13.08
N TYR A 136 8.74 16.37 -13.85
CA TYR A 136 7.75 15.30 -13.91
C TYR A 136 8.34 13.96 -13.45
N THR A 137 7.50 12.95 -13.26
CA THR A 137 7.88 11.55 -13.03
C THR A 137 7.14 10.66 -14.00
N GLU A 138 7.83 9.68 -14.56
CA GLU A 138 7.15 8.65 -15.35
C GLU A 138 6.37 7.72 -14.41
N PRO A 139 5.07 7.48 -14.67
CA PRO A 139 4.28 6.57 -13.85
C PRO A 139 4.84 5.15 -13.95
N ASN A 140 5.03 4.50 -12.80
CA ASN A 140 5.31 3.06 -12.79
C ASN A 140 3.98 2.30 -12.78
N ILE A 141 3.45 2.11 -14.00
CA ILE A 141 2.26 1.30 -14.24
C ILE A 141 2.72 -0.15 -14.38
N PRO A 142 2.27 -1.03 -13.47
CA PRO A 142 2.60 -2.43 -13.57
C PRO A 142 1.83 -3.04 -14.74
N GLU A 143 2.45 -3.99 -15.41
CA GLU A 143 1.88 -4.73 -16.56
C GLU A 143 1.95 -6.23 -16.28
N GLY A 144 1.10 -7.00 -16.96
CA GLY A 144 0.99 -8.44 -16.80
C GLY A 144 0.84 -8.84 -15.33
N ILE A 145 1.63 -9.83 -14.89
CA ILE A 145 1.54 -10.35 -13.53
C ILE A 145 1.72 -9.30 -12.42
N TYR A 146 2.56 -8.30 -12.63
CA TYR A 146 2.76 -7.26 -11.62
C TYR A 146 1.50 -6.39 -11.44
N ALA A 147 0.69 -6.27 -12.50
CA ALA A 147 -0.59 -5.57 -12.46
C ALA A 147 -1.59 -6.38 -11.63
N GLU A 148 -1.70 -7.69 -11.92
CA GLU A 148 -2.54 -8.62 -11.16
C GLU A 148 -2.16 -8.62 -9.68
N MET A 149 -0.87 -8.71 -9.34
CA MET A 149 -0.41 -8.64 -7.95
C MET A 149 -0.79 -7.33 -7.26
N ARG A 150 -0.80 -6.20 -7.98
CA ARG A 150 -1.23 -4.91 -7.41
C ARG A 150 -2.73 -4.89 -7.16
N VAL A 151 -3.53 -5.44 -8.08
CA VAL A 151 -4.98 -5.56 -7.89
C VAL A 151 -5.28 -6.49 -6.72
N ALA A 152 -4.66 -7.68 -6.67
CA ALA A 152 -4.82 -8.64 -5.58
C ALA A 152 -4.47 -8.04 -4.22
N MET A 153 -3.33 -7.33 -4.12
CA MET A 153 -2.94 -6.65 -2.87
C MET A 153 -3.93 -5.54 -2.48
N ASN A 154 -4.48 -4.80 -3.44
CA ASN A 154 -5.52 -3.80 -3.15
C ASN A 154 -6.82 -4.43 -2.63
N ILE A 155 -7.23 -5.57 -3.19
CA ILE A 155 -8.38 -6.34 -2.73
C ILE A 155 -8.13 -6.83 -1.30
N TYR A 156 -7.00 -7.49 -1.06
CA TYR A 156 -6.60 -7.98 0.26
C TYR A 156 -6.59 -6.85 1.32
N GLU A 157 -5.96 -5.71 1.02
CA GLU A 157 -5.94 -4.57 1.95
C GLU A 157 -7.34 -4.02 2.26
N ARG A 158 -8.23 -3.97 1.26
CA ARG A 158 -9.61 -3.53 1.44
C ARG A 158 -10.38 -4.49 2.34
N LEU A 159 -10.31 -5.79 2.06
CA LEU A 159 -10.99 -6.83 2.84
C LEU A 159 -10.50 -6.84 4.29
N GLN A 160 -9.18 -6.77 4.51
CA GLN A 160 -8.60 -6.67 5.86
C GLN A 160 -9.11 -5.44 6.61
N LYS A 161 -9.29 -4.30 5.92
CA LYS A 161 -9.80 -3.08 6.55
C LYS A 161 -11.27 -3.23 6.95
N GLN A 162 -12.10 -3.83 6.09
CA GLN A 162 -13.49 -4.16 6.40
C GLN A 162 -13.59 -5.14 7.57
N LEU A 163 -12.79 -6.21 7.53
CA LEU A 163 -12.73 -7.20 8.60
C LEU A 163 -12.38 -6.55 9.94
N ASN A 164 -11.39 -5.66 9.99
CA ASN A 164 -11.04 -4.96 11.24
C ASN A 164 -12.18 -4.08 11.78
N VAL A 165 -12.94 -3.41 10.90
CA VAL A 165 -14.13 -2.65 11.32
C VAL A 165 -15.17 -3.58 11.91
N LEU A 166 -15.45 -4.69 11.23
CA LEU A 166 -16.43 -5.68 11.64
C LEU A 166 -16.08 -6.36 12.96
N LYS A 167 -14.81 -6.72 13.17
CA LYS A 167 -14.32 -7.25 14.45
C LYS A 167 -14.60 -6.30 15.60
N ASN A 168 -14.39 -5.00 15.39
CA ASN A 168 -14.71 -3.99 16.41
C ASN A 168 -16.23 -3.84 16.62
N GLN A 169 -17.05 -3.98 15.58
CA GLN A 169 -18.51 -3.99 15.73
C GLN A 169 -18.99 -5.18 16.59
N ILE A 170 -18.41 -6.36 16.39
CA ILE A 170 -18.70 -7.55 17.22
C ILE A 170 -18.26 -7.34 18.66
N ILE A 171 -17.06 -6.79 18.89
CA ILE A 171 -16.59 -6.46 20.25
C ILE A 171 -17.53 -5.45 20.92
N ASN A 172 -17.90 -4.36 20.23
CA ASN A 172 -18.84 -3.39 20.76
C ASN A 172 -20.21 -4.01 21.06
N TRP A 173 -20.68 -4.93 20.21
CA TRP A 173 -21.92 -5.66 20.44
C TRP A 173 -21.83 -6.50 21.73
N LEU A 174 -20.72 -7.20 21.93
CA LEU A 174 -20.46 -7.96 23.15
C LEU A 174 -20.42 -7.03 24.38
N ASP A 175 -19.73 -5.89 24.30
CA ASP A 175 -19.65 -4.92 25.41
C ASP A 175 -21.03 -4.38 25.83
N ILE A 176 -21.98 -4.28 24.88
CA ILE A 176 -23.34 -3.81 25.15
C ILE A 176 -24.23 -4.93 25.71
N TYR A 177 -24.17 -6.13 25.13
CA TYR A 177 -25.18 -7.17 25.34
C TYR A 177 -24.70 -8.37 26.16
N PHE A 178 -23.39 -8.64 26.20
CA PHE A 178 -22.80 -9.70 27.01
C PHE A 178 -21.33 -9.38 27.40
N PRO A 179 -21.09 -8.32 28.20
CA PRO A 179 -19.74 -7.81 28.47
C PRO A 179 -18.81 -8.83 29.16
N GLU A 180 -19.37 -9.81 29.87
CA GLU A 180 -18.62 -10.88 30.54
C GLU A 180 -18.14 -11.98 29.58
N PHE A 181 -18.60 -12.00 28.33
CA PHE A 181 -18.34 -13.06 27.36
C PHE A 181 -16.85 -13.31 27.14
N LEU A 182 -16.07 -12.24 26.99
CA LEU A 182 -14.61 -12.34 26.77
C LEU A 182 -13.83 -12.78 28.03
N GLY A 183 -14.47 -12.76 29.20
CA GLY A 183 -13.94 -13.39 30.41
C GLY A 183 -14.01 -14.91 30.37
N VAL A 184 -14.96 -15.47 29.62
CA VAL A 184 -15.14 -16.92 29.41
C VAL A 184 -14.38 -17.40 28.18
N PHE A 185 -14.44 -16.62 27.11
CA PHE A 185 -13.74 -16.86 25.85
C PHE A 185 -12.66 -15.81 25.65
N SER A 186 -11.39 -16.17 25.81
CA SER A 186 -10.27 -15.23 25.61
C SER A 186 -10.20 -14.63 24.19
N ASP A 187 -10.86 -15.28 23.23
CA ASP A 187 -11.00 -14.83 21.85
C ASP A 187 -12.40 -15.22 21.34
N TRP A 188 -13.18 -14.24 20.88
CA TRP A 188 -14.51 -14.49 20.32
C TRP A 188 -14.45 -15.17 18.95
N GLU A 189 -13.31 -15.07 18.23
CA GLU A 189 -13.09 -15.71 16.93
C GLU A 189 -12.88 -17.24 17.07
N GLY A 190 -12.76 -17.76 18.30
CA GLY A 190 -12.65 -19.19 18.54
C GLY A 190 -13.89 -19.98 18.11
N LYS A 191 -13.71 -21.19 17.55
CA LYS A 191 -14.81 -22.03 17.03
C LYS A 191 -15.98 -22.18 18.02
N THR A 192 -15.69 -22.46 19.29
CA THR A 192 -16.72 -22.62 20.34
C THR A 192 -17.39 -21.29 20.69
N ALA A 193 -16.66 -20.19 20.68
CA ALA A 193 -17.20 -18.85 20.93
C ALA A 193 -18.17 -18.45 19.81
N ILE A 194 -17.76 -18.59 18.54
CA ILE A 194 -18.62 -18.35 17.37
C ILE A 194 -19.86 -19.25 17.43
N ALA A 195 -19.71 -20.54 17.70
CA ALA A 195 -20.86 -21.45 17.83
C ALA A 195 -21.83 -20.99 18.93
N THR A 196 -21.29 -20.53 20.07
CA THR A 196 -22.10 -19.97 21.17
C THR A 196 -22.84 -18.71 20.72
N LEU A 197 -22.18 -17.77 20.04
CA LEU A 197 -22.81 -16.54 19.56
C LEU A 197 -23.87 -16.78 18.48
N ARG A 198 -23.77 -17.88 17.71
CA ARG A 198 -24.79 -18.22 16.70
C ARG A 198 -26.10 -18.70 17.32
N GLU A 199 -26.04 -19.43 18.44
CA GLU A 199 -27.20 -20.10 19.03
C GLU A 199 -27.72 -19.41 20.30
N MET A 200 -26.81 -18.95 21.15
CA MET A 200 -27.10 -18.37 22.46
C MET A 200 -26.27 -17.08 22.69
N PRO A 201 -26.45 -16.05 21.83
CA PRO A 201 -25.65 -14.84 21.88
C PRO A 201 -25.87 -13.97 23.12
N LEU A 202 -27.05 -14.04 23.75
CA LEU A 202 -27.39 -13.21 24.90
C LEU A 202 -27.34 -14.00 26.22
N PRO A 203 -27.10 -13.31 27.36
CA PRO A 203 -27.11 -13.97 28.67
C PRO A 203 -28.41 -14.74 28.97
N CYS A 204 -29.57 -14.23 28.57
CA CYS A 204 -30.85 -14.93 28.78
C CYS A 204 -30.97 -16.22 27.96
N ASP A 205 -30.29 -16.31 26.80
CA ASP A 205 -30.30 -17.49 25.94
C ASP A 205 -29.45 -18.61 26.57
N VAL A 206 -28.37 -18.23 27.26
CA VAL A 206 -27.53 -19.16 28.02
C VAL A 206 -28.24 -19.63 29.28
N VAL A 207 -28.83 -18.71 30.07
CA VAL A 207 -29.53 -19.07 31.33
C VAL A 207 -30.72 -19.99 31.07
N GLY A 208 -31.36 -19.87 29.91
CA GLY A 208 -32.43 -20.77 29.47
C GLY A 208 -31.98 -22.19 29.10
N LYS A 209 -30.67 -22.48 29.09
CA LYS A 209 -30.11 -23.80 28.77
C LYS A 209 -29.37 -24.39 29.96
N GLU A 210 -29.50 -25.70 30.13
CA GLU A 210 -28.67 -26.45 31.08
C GLU A 210 -27.25 -26.63 30.54
N VAL A 211 -26.29 -26.83 31.44
CA VAL A 211 -24.87 -27.03 31.08
C VAL A 211 -24.70 -28.19 30.11
N GLU A 212 -25.43 -29.30 30.31
CA GLU A 212 -25.37 -30.45 29.38
C GLU A 212 -25.90 -30.09 27.99
N GLY A 213 -26.97 -29.30 27.90
CA GLY A 213 -27.52 -28.84 26.62
C GLY A 213 -26.56 -27.92 25.86
N ILE A 214 -25.80 -27.08 26.57
CA ILE A 214 -24.73 -26.26 25.96
C ILE A 214 -23.62 -27.16 25.40
N ILE A 215 -23.19 -28.17 26.17
CA ILE A 215 -22.14 -29.10 25.76
C ILE A 215 -22.59 -29.94 24.56
N GLU A 216 -23.82 -30.41 24.55
CA GLU A 216 -24.40 -31.18 23.45
C GLU A 216 -24.45 -30.35 22.16
N TYR A 217 -24.91 -29.09 22.24
CA TYR A 217 -24.86 -28.18 21.10
C TYR A 217 -23.42 -27.97 20.59
N TRP A 218 -22.45 -27.79 21.48
CA TRP A 218 -21.04 -27.68 21.06
C TRP A 218 -20.52 -28.97 20.41
N ARG A 219 -20.95 -30.16 20.83
CA ARG A 219 -20.55 -31.44 20.19
C ARG A 219 -21.00 -31.55 18.75
N ASP A 220 -22.14 -30.95 18.40
CA ASP A 220 -22.64 -30.94 17.03
C ASP A 220 -21.89 -29.95 16.13
N LYS A 221 -21.38 -28.84 16.69
CA LYS A 221 -20.81 -27.74 15.90
C LYS A 221 -19.29 -27.64 15.89
N VAL A 222 -18.60 -28.21 16.88
CA VAL A 222 -17.14 -28.07 17.01
C VAL A 222 -16.45 -29.39 17.35
N ASP A 223 -15.16 -29.44 17.04
CA ASP A 223 -14.31 -30.59 17.36
C ASP A 223 -14.33 -30.89 18.87
N LYS A 224 -14.38 -32.19 19.24
CA LYS A 224 -14.44 -32.64 20.64
C LYS A 224 -13.34 -32.03 21.54
N ARG A 225 -12.16 -31.73 20.97
CA ARG A 225 -11.02 -31.11 21.68
C ARG A 225 -11.27 -29.66 22.11
N ALA A 226 -12.20 -28.96 21.47
CA ALA A 226 -12.53 -27.57 21.79
C ALA A 226 -13.56 -27.44 22.93
N ILE A 227 -14.20 -28.54 23.31
CA ILE A 227 -15.31 -28.60 24.26
C ILE A 227 -14.77 -28.72 25.67
N SER A 228 -15.28 -27.89 26.59
CA SER A 228 -14.90 -27.91 28.01
C SER A 228 -16.14 -27.76 28.88
N ARG A 229 -16.39 -28.76 29.73
CA ARG A 229 -17.47 -28.69 30.73
C ARG A 229 -17.30 -27.49 31.66
N ARG A 230 -16.07 -27.25 32.12
CA ARG A 230 -15.74 -26.09 32.95
C ARG A 230 -16.12 -24.78 32.26
N ARG A 231 -15.78 -24.64 30.96
CA ARG A 231 -16.14 -23.44 30.20
C ARG A 231 -17.65 -23.25 30.06
N ALA A 232 -18.42 -24.33 29.90
CA ALA A 232 -19.88 -24.25 29.88
C ALA A 232 -20.44 -23.79 31.24
N MET A 233 -19.88 -24.27 32.35
CA MET A 233 -20.23 -23.79 33.70
C MET A 233 -19.88 -22.31 33.88
N ASP A 234 -18.67 -21.91 33.50
CA ASP A 234 -18.21 -20.51 33.56
C ASP A 234 -19.11 -19.60 32.71
N LEU A 235 -19.54 -20.06 31.53
CA LEU A 235 -20.49 -19.36 30.66
C LEU A 235 -21.85 -19.16 31.34
N THR A 236 -22.41 -20.21 31.93
CA THR A 236 -23.68 -20.14 32.65
C THR A 236 -23.60 -19.19 33.85
N GLU A 237 -22.49 -19.23 34.61
CA GLU A 237 -22.28 -18.32 35.73
C GLU A 237 -22.15 -16.86 35.27
N ALA A 238 -21.34 -16.61 34.23
CA ALA A 238 -21.19 -15.30 33.62
C ALA A 238 -22.54 -14.74 33.12
N ALA A 239 -23.36 -15.58 32.49
CA ALA A 239 -24.67 -15.19 32.00
C ALA A 239 -25.64 -14.82 33.14
N LYS A 240 -25.63 -15.56 34.26
CA LYS A 240 -26.48 -15.27 35.43
C LYS A 240 -26.17 -13.92 36.08
N ARG A 241 -24.90 -13.54 36.12
CA ARG A 241 -24.44 -12.27 36.70
C ARG A 241 -24.33 -11.12 35.70
N SER A 242 -24.71 -11.35 34.45
CA SER A 242 -24.43 -10.41 33.37
C SER A 242 -25.16 -9.08 33.55
N ILE A 243 -24.44 -7.98 33.35
CA ILE A 243 -25.02 -6.63 33.30
C ILE A 243 -25.47 -6.20 31.89
N GLY A 244 -25.40 -7.11 30.92
CA GLY A 244 -25.74 -6.84 29.53
C GLY A 244 -27.14 -6.24 29.33
N LYS A 245 -27.27 -5.36 28.33
CA LYS A 245 -28.49 -4.63 28.03
C LYS A 245 -29.69 -5.57 27.83
N LYS A 246 -30.78 -5.29 28.54
CA LYS A 246 -31.99 -6.15 28.55
C LYS A 246 -33.05 -5.75 27.52
N GLU A 247 -32.99 -4.51 27.02
CA GLU A 247 -33.92 -3.97 26.03
C GLU A 247 -33.47 -4.25 24.58
N GLY A 248 -34.44 -4.47 23.69
CA GLY A 248 -34.18 -4.64 22.25
C GLY A 248 -33.57 -6.00 21.86
N ARG A 249 -33.60 -7.00 22.75
CA ARG A 249 -32.96 -8.32 22.58
C ARG A 249 -33.31 -9.04 21.27
N LYS A 250 -34.54 -8.89 20.77
CA LYS A 250 -34.96 -9.50 19.51
C LYS A 250 -34.04 -9.07 18.35
N LEU A 251 -33.84 -7.76 18.18
CA LEU A 251 -32.98 -7.24 17.11
C LEU A 251 -31.50 -7.38 17.45
N ALA A 252 -31.11 -7.37 18.72
CA ALA A 252 -29.73 -7.67 19.11
C ALA A 252 -29.28 -9.06 18.63
N ARG A 253 -30.12 -10.10 18.77
CA ARG A 253 -29.84 -11.45 18.23
C ARG A 253 -29.69 -11.45 16.71
N GLN A 254 -30.50 -10.66 16.02
CA GLN A 254 -30.46 -10.56 14.57
C GLN A 254 -29.20 -9.81 14.10
N GLU A 255 -28.82 -8.75 14.80
CA GLU A 255 -27.62 -7.96 14.52
C GLU A 255 -26.36 -8.82 14.63
N ILE A 256 -26.15 -9.51 15.75
CA ILE A 256 -24.96 -10.38 15.91
C ILE A 256 -24.92 -11.50 14.87
N LYS A 257 -26.07 -12.06 14.50
CA LYS A 257 -26.16 -13.03 13.42
C LYS A 257 -25.64 -12.46 12.09
N TYR A 258 -26.09 -11.27 11.71
CA TYR A 258 -25.62 -10.61 10.48
C TYR A 258 -24.13 -10.27 10.53
N LEU A 259 -23.63 -9.81 11.68
CA LEU A 259 -22.20 -9.52 11.86
C LEU A 259 -21.35 -10.79 11.70
N LEU A 260 -21.80 -11.93 12.22
CA LEU A 260 -21.09 -13.21 12.07
C LEU A 260 -21.13 -13.73 10.63
N GLU A 261 -22.28 -13.62 9.94
CA GLU A 261 -22.41 -13.97 8.53
C GLU A 261 -21.49 -13.14 7.64
N GLU A 262 -21.41 -11.82 7.87
CA GLU A 262 -20.48 -10.93 7.17
C GLU A 262 -19.02 -11.28 7.49
N TYR A 263 -18.73 -11.65 8.74
CA TYR A 263 -17.38 -12.01 9.17
C TYR A 263 -16.89 -13.28 8.47
N GLU A 264 -17.74 -14.28 8.36
CA GLU A 264 -17.44 -15.53 7.66
C GLU A 264 -17.21 -15.28 6.17
N LEU A 265 -18.05 -14.47 5.54
CA LEU A 265 -17.90 -14.09 4.13
C LEU A 265 -16.56 -13.39 3.88
N LEU A 266 -16.23 -12.38 4.69
CA LEU A 266 -14.99 -11.61 4.53
C LEU A 266 -13.75 -12.49 4.78
N ASN A 267 -13.78 -13.39 5.77
CA ASN A 267 -12.66 -14.32 5.98
C ASN A 267 -12.49 -15.26 4.80
N LYS A 268 -13.57 -15.82 4.26
CA LYS A 268 -13.50 -16.68 3.07
C LYS A 268 -12.87 -15.94 1.89
N GLN A 269 -13.30 -14.70 1.63
CA GLN A 269 -12.72 -13.88 0.56
C GLN A 269 -11.24 -13.54 0.81
N VAL A 270 -10.83 -13.36 2.07
CA VAL A 270 -9.43 -13.18 2.45
C VAL A 270 -8.61 -14.45 2.17
N GLU A 271 -9.14 -15.62 2.50
CA GLU A 271 -8.47 -16.91 2.22
C GLU A 271 -8.31 -17.14 0.71
N GLU A 272 -9.36 -16.87 -0.07
CA GLU A 272 -9.34 -16.99 -1.53
C GLU A 272 -8.28 -16.07 -2.16
N ILE A 273 -8.25 -14.78 -1.78
CA ILE A 273 -7.26 -13.85 -2.33
C ILE A 273 -5.84 -14.15 -1.83
N GLU A 274 -5.66 -14.66 -0.61
CA GLU A 274 -4.35 -15.10 -0.12
C GLU A 274 -3.81 -16.29 -0.91
N ALA A 275 -4.68 -17.22 -1.32
CA ALA A 275 -4.32 -18.34 -2.19
C ALA A 275 -3.94 -17.85 -3.59
N GLU A 276 -4.71 -16.94 -4.18
CA GLU A 276 -4.40 -16.35 -5.49
C GLU A 276 -3.07 -15.57 -5.45
N MET A 277 -2.84 -14.78 -4.40
CA MET A 277 -1.56 -14.10 -4.16
C MET A 277 -0.38 -15.07 -4.09
N ALA A 278 -0.58 -16.28 -3.55
CA ALA A 278 0.46 -17.31 -3.48
C ALA A 278 0.77 -17.90 -4.86
N GLU A 279 -0.24 -18.14 -5.70
CA GLU A 279 -0.03 -18.60 -7.08
C GLU A 279 0.67 -17.54 -7.93
N LEU A 280 0.22 -16.28 -7.86
CA LEU A 280 0.88 -15.15 -8.55
C LEU A 280 2.36 -15.00 -8.14
N LEU A 281 2.71 -15.33 -6.89
CA LEU A 281 4.11 -15.24 -6.44
C LEU A 281 5.03 -16.24 -7.14
N LYS A 282 4.53 -17.44 -7.48
CA LYS A 282 5.31 -18.50 -8.15
C LYS A 282 5.69 -18.13 -9.57
N GLU A 283 4.82 -17.40 -10.24
CA GLU A 283 5.04 -16.91 -11.60
C GLU A 283 6.03 -15.74 -11.66
N VAL A 284 6.29 -15.05 -10.53
CA VAL A 284 7.31 -14.00 -10.48
C VAL A 284 8.71 -14.63 -10.53
N PRO A 285 9.60 -14.18 -11.44
CA PRO A 285 10.98 -14.68 -11.47
C PRO A 285 11.68 -14.53 -10.12
N ASN A 286 12.10 -15.66 -9.54
CA ASN A 286 12.72 -15.74 -8.22
C ASN A 286 11.82 -15.29 -7.04
N GLY A 287 10.50 -15.20 -7.23
CA GLY A 287 9.54 -14.80 -6.19
C GLY A 287 9.54 -15.75 -4.98
N ASP A 288 9.48 -17.06 -5.23
CA ASP A 288 9.47 -18.10 -4.20
C ASP A 288 10.72 -18.09 -3.31
N LYS A 289 11.87 -17.67 -3.85
CA LYS A 289 13.12 -17.56 -3.09
C LYS A 289 13.04 -16.52 -1.96
N LEU A 290 12.10 -15.58 -2.02
CA LEU A 290 11.85 -14.65 -0.91
C LEU A 290 11.30 -15.38 0.32
N LEU A 291 10.55 -16.48 0.14
CA LEU A 291 9.95 -17.26 1.22
C LEU A 291 10.99 -18.10 1.99
N GLU A 292 12.19 -18.30 1.43
CA GLU A 292 13.32 -18.95 2.13
C GLU A 292 13.81 -18.10 3.32
N ILE A 293 13.52 -16.79 3.33
CA ILE A 293 13.88 -15.90 4.43
C ILE A 293 12.91 -16.13 5.58
N LYS A 294 13.40 -16.71 6.69
CA LYS A 294 12.60 -16.90 7.90
C LYS A 294 11.90 -15.60 8.32
N GLY A 295 10.58 -15.64 8.47
CA GLY A 295 9.75 -14.48 8.81
C GLY A 295 9.21 -13.69 7.61
N VAL A 296 9.58 -14.04 6.38
CA VAL A 296 8.94 -13.54 5.15
C VAL A 296 7.89 -14.56 4.70
N GLY A 297 6.63 -14.13 4.65
CA GLY A 297 5.54 -14.92 4.09
C GLY A 297 5.04 -14.33 2.76
N VAL A 298 4.09 -15.03 2.12
CA VAL A 298 3.47 -14.64 0.84
C VAL A 298 3.03 -13.18 0.85
N LYS A 299 2.26 -12.77 1.88
CA LYS A 299 1.80 -11.38 2.06
C LYS A 299 2.90 -10.34 2.03
N THR A 300 4.04 -10.64 2.64
CA THR A 300 5.20 -9.74 2.67
C THR A 300 5.86 -9.67 1.29
N ALA A 301 6.06 -10.82 0.65
CA ALA A 301 6.67 -10.89 -0.67
C ALA A 301 5.81 -10.17 -1.72
N VAL A 302 4.51 -10.50 -1.79
CA VAL A 302 3.54 -9.87 -2.71
C VAL A 302 3.35 -8.40 -2.40
N GLY A 303 3.26 -8.01 -1.12
CA GLY A 303 3.17 -6.60 -0.73
C GLY A 303 4.40 -5.78 -1.11
N PHE A 304 5.59 -6.38 -1.19
CA PHE A 304 6.78 -5.73 -1.73
C PHE A 304 6.73 -5.66 -3.26
N ILE A 305 6.45 -6.79 -3.93
CA ILE A 305 6.49 -6.88 -5.40
C ILE A 305 5.39 -6.03 -6.05
N SER A 306 4.17 -5.99 -5.51
CA SER A 306 3.07 -5.15 -6.00
C SER A 306 3.39 -3.64 -6.04
N GLU A 307 4.20 -3.19 -5.07
CA GLU A 307 4.63 -1.80 -4.96
C GLU A 307 5.87 -1.48 -5.80
N VAL A 308 6.79 -2.42 -5.94
CA VAL A 308 8.04 -2.24 -6.70
C VAL A 308 7.82 -2.49 -8.20
N GLY A 309 6.99 -3.47 -8.56
CA GLY A 309 6.86 -3.99 -9.91
C GLY A 309 8.08 -4.83 -10.32
N ASP A 310 8.33 -4.91 -11.63
CA ASP A 310 9.46 -5.65 -12.17
C ASP A 310 10.80 -5.11 -11.66
N ILE A 311 11.54 -5.97 -10.95
CA ILE A 311 12.85 -5.66 -10.40
C ILE A 311 13.87 -5.26 -11.48
N LYS A 312 13.66 -5.70 -12.73
CA LYS A 312 14.57 -5.43 -13.85
C LYS A 312 14.68 -3.94 -14.16
N ARG A 313 13.64 -3.15 -13.84
CA ARG A 313 13.59 -1.68 -14.01
C ARG A 313 14.54 -0.90 -13.08
N TYR A 314 15.15 -1.60 -12.11
CA TYR A 314 16.07 -1.03 -11.14
C TYR A 314 17.51 -1.51 -11.35
N GLU A 315 18.42 -0.55 -11.37
CA GLU A 315 19.88 -0.76 -11.45
C GLU A 315 20.51 -0.93 -10.07
N ASP A 316 19.90 -0.30 -9.05
CA ASP A 316 20.38 -0.35 -7.66
C ASP A 316 19.20 -0.39 -6.69
N SER A 317 19.31 -1.24 -5.68
CA SER A 317 18.47 -1.27 -4.47
C SER A 317 18.20 0.11 -3.85
N LYS A 318 19.13 1.07 -3.93
CA LYS A 318 18.97 2.45 -3.44
C LYS A 318 17.81 3.18 -4.13
N GLN A 319 17.50 2.84 -5.39
CA GLN A 319 16.35 3.38 -6.10
C GLN A 319 15.04 2.93 -5.45
N ILE A 320 14.98 1.68 -4.96
CA ILE A 320 13.82 1.14 -4.23
C ILE A 320 13.75 1.73 -2.81
N GLN A 321 14.89 1.96 -2.15
CA GLN A 321 14.93 2.68 -0.85
C GLN A 321 14.36 4.10 -0.99
N LYS A 322 14.73 4.82 -2.06
CA LYS A 322 14.16 6.14 -2.39
C LYS A 322 12.67 6.02 -2.72
N LEU A 323 12.26 4.99 -3.47
CA LEU A 323 10.84 4.72 -3.76
C LEU A 323 10.03 4.55 -2.48
N ALA A 324 10.56 3.85 -1.47
CA ALA A 324 9.93 3.70 -0.16
C ALA A 324 10.02 4.97 0.72
N GLY A 325 10.75 6.01 0.29
CA GLY A 325 11.01 7.22 1.08
C GLY A 325 11.87 6.95 2.32
N LEU A 326 12.71 5.91 2.27
CA LEU A 326 13.61 5.48 3.35
C LEU A 326 15.02 6.10 3.24
N ASN A 327 15.29 6.88 2.20
CA ASN A 327 16.53 7.63 2.09
C ASN A 327 16.63 8.68 3.21
N ILE A 328 17.84 8.85 3.72
CA ILE A 328 18.15 9.84 4.75
C ILE A 328 18.20 11.24 4.11
N VAL A 329 17.68 12.22 4.84
CA VAL A 329 17.69 13.64 4.52
C VAL A 329 18.39 14.36 5.67
N GLU A 330 19.33 15.22 5.31
CA GLU A 330 19.97 16.11 6.27
C GLU A 330 19.04 17.27 6.60
N ASN A 331 18.97 17.61 7.89
CA ASN A 331 18.28 18.80 8.36
C ASN A 331 19.32 19.80 8.86
N SER A 332 20.19 20.21 7.95
CA SER A 332 21.29 21.13 8.27
C SER A 332 21.05 22.46 7.54
N SER A 333 21.11 23.56 8.28
CA SER A 333 21.26 24.91 7.73
C SER A 333 22.71 25.38 7.93
N GLY A 334 23.12 26.46 7.26
CA GLY A 334 24.50 26.97 7.34
C GLY A 334 25.02 27.24 8.77
N LYS A 335 24.13 27.34 9.78
CA LYS A 335 24.47 27.54 11.20
C LYS A 335 24.01 26.40 12.13
N TYR A 336 23.23 25.44 11.66
CA TYR A 336 22.63 24.39 12.49
C TYR A 336 22.76 23.03 11.82
N LYS A 337 23.38 22.05 12.49
CA LYS A 337 23.35 20.64 12.08
C LYS A 337 22.31 19.89 12.91
N GLY A 338 21.12 19.72 12.34
CA GLY A 338 20.04 18.95 12.95
C GLY A 338 20.21 17.45 12.78
N GLN A 339 19.38 16.68 13.49
CA GLN A 339 19.34 15.22 13.33
C GLN A 339 18.82 14.86 11.93
N THR A 340 19.50 13.92 11.28
CA THR A 340 19.06 13.37 10.01
C THR A 340 17.78 12.56 10.18
N CYS A 341 16.85 12.67 9.23
CA CYS A 341 15.59 11.92 9.25
C CYS A 341 15.37 11.18 7.92
N ILE A 342 14.48 10.19 7.90
CA ILE A 342 14.03 9.61 6.63
C ILE A 342 13.16 10.60 5.88
N SER A 343 13.26 10.61 4.55
CA SER A 343 12.52 11.55 3.70
C SER A 343 11.00 11.44 3.88
N LYS A 344 10.49 10.21 4.00
CA LYS A 344 9.05 9.87 3.91
C LYS A 344 8.37 10.29 2.59
N ARG A 345 9.08 10.98 1.68
CA ARG A 345 8.63 11.31 0.32
C ARG A 345 8.86 10.11 -0.58
N GLY A 346 7.83 9.26 -0.66
CA GLY A 346 7.83 8.01 -1.42
C GLY A 346 6.52 7.24 -1.16
N ARG A 347 6.48 5.99 -1.58
CA ARG A 347 5.33 5.09 -1.44
C ARG A 347 5.14 4.69 0.03
N GLY A 348 4.16 5.31 0.67
CA GLY A 348 3.83 5.07 2.08
C GLY A 348 3.43 3.62 2.37
N ARG A 349 2.73 2.96 1.43
CA ARG A 349 2.34 1.54 1.52
C ARG A 349 3.56 0.63 1.57
N LEU A 350 4.46 0.72 0.59
CA LEU A 350 5.73 -0.02 0.58
C LEU A 350 6.50 0.11 1.89
N ARG A 351 6.63 1.34 2.40
CA ARG A 351 7.30 1.60 3.68
C ARG A 351 6.58 0.96 4.87
N SER A 352 5.26 1.02 4.90
CA SER A 352 4.43 0.40 5.95
C SER A 352 4.58 -1.13 5.93
N SER A 353 4.47 -1.74 4.75
CA SER A 353 4.60 -3.19 4.55
C SER A 353 5.98 -3.70 4.98
N LEU A 354 7.06 -3.01 4.59
CA LEU A 354 8.42 -3.34 5.02
C LEU A 354 8.59 -3.25 6.54
N PHE A 355 8.06 -2.19 7.16
CA PHE A 355 8.18 -2.01 8.61
C PHE A 355 7.43 -3.10 9.39
N LYS A 356 6.20 -3.42 8.99
CA LYS A 356 5.40 -4.50 9.60
C LYS A 356 6.09 -5.84 9.44
N ALA A 357 6.59 -6.15 8.25
CA ALA A 357 7.35 -7.38 7.99
C ALA A 357 8.61 -7.48 8.86
N MET A 358 9.34 -6.36 9.02
CA MET A 358 10.58 -6.35 9.80
C MET A 358 10.37 -6.69 11.28
N ILE A 359 9.22 -6.35 11.86
CA ILE A 359 8.88 -6.75 13.24
C ILE A 359 8.86 -8.28 13.35
N THR A 360 8.20 -8.97 12.41
CA THR A 360 8.15 -10.43 12.37
C THR A 360 9.49 -11.06 12.04
N ILE A 361 10.24 -10.49 11.10
CA ILE A 361 11.55 -10.99 10.68
C ILE A 361 12.55 -10.92 11.85
N VAL A 362 12.65 -9.79 12.56
CA VAL A 362 13.55 -9.66 13.73
C VAL A 362 13.19 -10.64 14.85
N ALA A 363 11.91 -11.00 14.98
CA ALA A 363 11.48 -11.97 15.98
C ALA A 363 11.85 -13.43 15.61
N LYS A 364 11.87 -13.77 14.31
CA LYS A 364 11.98 -15.16 13.83
C LYS A 364 13.30 -15.51 13.13
N ASN A 365 14.05 -14.51 12.65
CA ASN A 365 15.30 -14.68 11.92
C ASN A 365 16.47 -14.23 12.78
N GLU A 366 17.38 -15.16 13.07
CA GLU A 366 18.47 -14.95 14.03
C GLU A 366 19.47 -13.91 13.52
N GLU A 367 19.75 -13.88 12.22
CA GLU A 367 20.70 -12.95 11.62
C GLU A 367 20.18 -11.51 11.65
N PHE A 368 18.89 -11.29 11.34
CA PHE A 368 18.26 -9.97 11.49
C PHE A 368 18.16 -9.55 12.97
N LYS A 369 17.92 -10.49 13.88
CA LYS A 369 17.91 -10.25 15.33
C LYS A 369 19.28 -9.81 15.85
N GLN A 370 20.36 -10.46 15.39
CA GLN A 370 21.73 -10.06 15.71
C GLN A 370 22.04 -8.65 15.20
N LEU A 371 21.65 -8.33 13.96
CA LEU A 371 21.82 -6.96 13.44
C LEU A 371 20.99 -5.94 14.21
N HIS A 372 19.76 -6.29 14.61
CA HIS A 372 18.93 -5.43 15.43
C HIS A 372 19.65 -5.09 16.74
N ARG A 373 20.16 -6.12 17.44
CA ARG A 373 20.93 -5.99 18.68
C ARG A 373 22.15 -5.10 18.46
N TYR A 374 22.98 -5.42 17.47
CA TYR A 374 24.16 -4.62 17.12
C TYR A 374 23.83 -3.14 16.90
N TYR A 375 22.82 -2.82 16.09
CA TYR A 375 22.46 -1.42 15.85
C TYR A 375 21.96 -0.69 17.11
N THR A 376 21.33 -1.40 18.04
CA THR A 376 20.84 -0.81 19.30
C THR A 376 21.90 -0.73 20.40
N THR A 377 22.97 -1.52 20.33
CA THR A 377 24.00 -1.62 21.38
C THR A 377 25.41 -1.22 20.93
N ARG A 378 25.60 -0.81 19.68
CA ARG A 378 26.90 -0.33 19.19
C ARG A 378 27.36 0.90 19.97
N GLU A 379 28.66 0.98 20.25
CA GLU A 379 29.28 2.07 21.01
C GLU A 379 29.07 3.43 20.33
N ASN A 380 29.33 3.47 19.03
CA ASN A 380 29.20 4.70 18.24
C ASN A 380 27.79 4.85 17.65
N ASN A 381 27.07 5.87 18.11
CA ASN A 381 25.72 6.24 17.65
C ASN A 381 24.70 5.09 17.75
N PRO A 382 24.39 4.58 18.95
CA PRO A 382 23.38 3.54 19.13
C PRO A 382 22.01 4.02 18.61
N LEU A 383 21.35 3.18 17.82
CA LEU A 383 20.04 3.50 17.26
C LEU A 383 18.93 3.15 18.25
N LYS A 384 17.89 3.98 18.32
CA LYS A 384 16.64 3.61 19.00
C LYS A 384 16.00 2.40 18.31
N LYS A 385 15.21 1.60 19.04
CA LYS A 385 14.54 0.39 18.51
C LYS A 385 13.88 0.62 17.14
N LYS A 386 13.05 1.66 17.00
CA LYS A 386 12.38 2.00 15.73
C LYS A 386 13.37 2.41 14.63
N GLN A 387 14.44 3.13 14.95
CA GLN A 387 15.47 3.51 13.98
C GLN A 387 16.24 2.29 13.46
N SER A 388 16.55 1.33 14.33
CA SER A 388 17.17 0.06 13.95
C SER A 388 16.26 -0.74 12.99
N LEU A 389 14.96 -0.86 13.28
CA LEU A 389 14.02 -1.52 12.36
C LEU A 389 13.97 -0.85 10.98
N ILE A 390 14.01 0.48 10.92
CA ILE A 390 14.04 1.23 9.65
C ILE A 390 15.34 0.98 8.89
N ALA A 391 16.49 0.95 9.57
CA ALA A 391 17.77 0.59 8.95
C ALA A 391 17.74 -0.84 8.39
N LEU A 392 17.13 -1.78 9.12
CA LEU A 392 16.95 -3.16 8.67
C LEU A 392 15.98 -3.26 7.49
N CYS A 393 14.96 -2.40 7.38
CA CYS A 393 14.12 -2.33 6.17
C CYS A 393 14.96 -1.99 4.93
N CYS A 394 15.90 -1.06 5.04
CA CYS A 394 16.84 -0.74 3.95
C CYS A 394 17.74 -1.94 3.60
N LYS A 395 18.18 -2.72 4.59
CA LYS A 395 18.94 -3.97 4.35
C LYS A 395 18.05 -5.04 3.70
N LEU A 396 16.81 -5.20 4.13
CA LEU A 396 15.85 -6.13 3.52
C LEU A 396 15.60 -5.81 2.04
N ILE A 397 15.44 -4.52 1.70
CA ILE A 397 15.34 -4.10 0.29
C ILE A 397 16.55 -4.57 -0.53
N ARG A 398 17.77 -4.48 0.02
CA ARG A 398 18.98 -4.94 -0.67
C ARG A 398 18.97 -6.46 -0.88
N VAL A 399 18.54 -7.20 0.13
CA VAL A 399 18.41 -8.67 0.07
C VAL A 399 17.37 -9.06 -0.98
N PHE A 400 16.16 -8.49 -0.92
CA PHE A 400 15.09 -8.74 -1.89
C PHE A 400 15.53 -8.37 -3.31
N TYR A 401 16.16 -7.21 -3.49
CA TYR A 401 16.71 -6.81 -4.78
C TYR A 401 17.70 -7.83 -5.34
N ALA A 402 18.65 -8.29 -4.51
CA ALA A 402 19.64 -9.28 -4.95
C ALA A 402 19.01 -10.62 -5.32
N ILE A 403 18.07 -11.13 -4.52
CA ILE A 403 17.36 -12.39 -4.77
C ILE A 403 16.55 -12.30 -6.06
N LEU A 404 15.71 -11.26 -6.20
CA LEU A 404 14.84 -11.11 -7.37
C LEU A 404 15.65 -10.88 -8.66
N LYS A 405 16.70 -10.05 -8.60
CA LYS A 405 17.52 -9.70 -9.78
C LYS A 405 18.48 -10.81 -10.19
N LYS A 406 19.11 -11.51 -9.23
CA LYS A 406 20.20 -12.47 -9.50
C LYS A 406 19.80 -13.93 -9.30
N GLY A 407 18.65 -14.20 -8.69
CA GLY A 407 18.20 -15.55 -8.37
C GLY A 407 19.08 -16.29 -7.37
N VAL A 408 19.83 -15.57 -6.54
CA VAL A 408 20.63 -16.17 -5.47
C VAL A 408 19.74 -16.57 -4.29
N LYS A 409 20.13 -17.62 -3.55
CA LYS A 409 19.48 -17.99 -2.29
C LYS A 409 19.81 -17.00 -1.19
N TYR A 410 18.97 -16.93 -0.17
CA TYR A 410 19.25 -16.14 1.02
C TYR A 410 20.44 -16.73 1.79
N ASP A 411 21.42 -15.88 2.13
CA ASP A 411 22.59 -16.25 2.93
C ASP A 411 22.76 -15.23 4.08
N GLY A 412 22.39 -15.66 5.27
CA GLY A 412 22.49 -14.86 6.50
C GLY A 412 23.93 -14.53 6.90
N ASN A 413 24.88 -15.45 6.68
CA ASN A 413 26.29 -15.24 7.01
C ASN A 413 26.90 -14.16 6.12
N LYS A 414 26.64 -14.25 4.82
CA LYS A 414 27.03 -13.20 3.86
C LYS A 414 26.44 -11.86 4.25
N MET A 415 25.14 -11.83 4.58
CA MET A 415 24.44 -10.61 5.01
C MET A 415 25.11 -9.92 6.21
N LEU A 416 25.52 -10.71 7.21
CA LEU A 416 26.22 -10.25 8.42
C LEU A 416 27.65 -9.77 8.11
N SER A 417 28.37 -10.46 7.23
CA SER A 417 29.77 -10.16 6.90
C SER A 417 29.96 -8.79 6.23
N ASP A 418 29.00 -8.38 5.38
CA ASP A 418 29.00 -7.06 4.73
C ASP A 418 29.07 -5.91 5.75
N ILE A 419 28.42 -6.08 6.91
CA ILE A 419 28.30 -5.02 7.92
C ILE A 419 29.58 -4.92 8.77
N LYS A 420 30.23 -6.06 9.03
CA LYS A 420 31.53 -6.08 9.73
C LYS A 420 32.63 -5.41 8.90
N ARG A 421 32.62 -5.56 7.57
CA ARG A 421 33.55 -4.86 6.66
C ARG A 421 33.40 -3.34 6.71
N GLU A 422 32.17 -2.81 6.72
CA GLU A 422 31.93 -1.36 6.85
C GLU A 422 32.32 -0.81 8.24
N ALA A 423 32.29 -1.61 9.30
CA ALA A 423 32.72 -1.21 10.64
C ALA A 423 34.26 -1.18 10.77
N LEU A 424 34.95 -2.18 10.20
CA LEU A 424 36.41 -2.25 10.14
C LEU A 424 37.01 -1.17 9.22
N ALA A 425 36.37 -0.84 8.11
CA ALA A 425 36.83 0.20 7.18
C ALA A 425 36.64 1.65 7.70
N ARG A 426 36.01 1.85 8.87
CA ARG A 426 35.87 3.16 9.53
C ARG A 426 36.77 3.30 10.77
N THR A 427 37.47 2.23 11.13
CA THR A 427 38.41 2.17 12.26
C THR A 427 39.88 2.07 11.82
N ALA A 428 40.11 1.87 10.53
CA ALA A 428 41.36 2.15 9.82
C ALA A 428 41.23 3.49 9.09
#